data_AF-A0A6G4ZQC7-F1
#
_entry.id   AF-A0A6G4ZQC7-F1
#
_cell.length_a   1.000
_cell.length_b   1.000
_cell.length_c   1.000
_cell.angle_alpha   90.00
_cell.angle_beta   90.00
_cell.angle_gamma   90.00
#
_symmetry.space_group_name_H-M   'P 1'
#
loop_
_entity.id
_entity.type
_entity.pdbx_description
1 polymer ?
#
loop_
_entity_poly.entity_id
_entity_poly.type
_entity_poly.pdbx_seq_one_letter_code
_entity_poly.pdbx_strand_id
1 'polypeptide(L)'
;GSTSVFDTISAVGSHKIDYWGVGPRAGLDSAWHFSKCFSVIGEVAATALWGRFDSKSLATQTNLTTNVTTVTSQTNLKTEWHSIKPVLEFFLGIRWEDWWCCDGYYTSLDIGWEAQWWGGQNQFVFSHTETRWGDLGLQGLTVRIRFQF
;
A
#
# COMPACT_ATOMS: atom_id res chain seq x y z
N GLY A 1 51.40 11.50 5.75
CA GLY A 1 50.12 10.79 5.58
C GLY A 1 49.02 11.71 6.07
N SER A 2 48.12 12.12 5.19
CA SER A 2 46.98 12.99 5.51
C SER A 2 45.77 12.12 5.85
N THR A 3 45.33 12.14 7.11
CA THR A 3 44.10 11.46 7.54
C THR A 3 42.89 12.29 7.13
N SER A 4 42.09 11.79 6.19
CA SER A 4 40.78 12.36 5.87
C SER A 4 39.83 12.10 7.03
N VAL A 5 39.39 13.16 7.69
CA VAL A 5 38.29 13.11 8.67
C VAL A 5 37.00 12.91 7.88
N PHE A 6 36.32 11.79 8.10
CA PHE A 6 34.99 11.56 7.54
C PHE A 6 33.98 12.34 8.39
N ASP A 7 33.42 13.42 7.83
CA ASP A 7 32.27 14.10 8.43
C ASP A 7 31.04 13.20 8.32
N THR A 8 30.60 12.66 9.45
CA THR A 8 29.35 11.88 9.53
C THR A 8 28.16 12.82 9.54
N ILE A 9 27.59 13.11 8.37
CA ILE A 9 26.33 13.85 8.24
C ILE A 9 25.18 12.91 8.63
N SER A 10 24.54 13.17 9.77
CA SER A 10 23.34 12.46 10.20
C SER A 10 22.11 13.33 9.89
N ALA A 11 21.41 13.03 8.80
CA ALA A 11 20.12 13.65 8.48
C ALA A 11 19.00 12.78 9.04
N VAL A 12 18.26 13.29 10.03
CA VAL A 12 17.03 12.65 10.52
C VAL A 12 15.86 13.37 9.85
N GLY A 13 15.28 12.73 8.84
CA GLY A 13 14.09 13.21 8.14
C GLY A 13 12.85 12.48 8.62
N SER A 14 11.78 13.22 8.96
CA SER A 14 10.46 12.65 9.20
C SER A 14 9.58 12.97 7.99
N HIS A 15 9.07 11.92 7.34
CA HIS A 15 8.23 12.02 6.16
C HIS A 15 6.82 11.53 6.49
N LYS A 16 5.83 12.42 6.29
CA LYS A 16 4.41 12.06 6.36
C LYS A 16 3.76 12.34 5.00
N ILE A 17 3.08 11.34 4.47
CA ILE A 17 2.36 11.40 3.20
C ILE A 17 0.87 11.19 3.52
N ASP A 18 0.04 12.20 3.27
CA ASP A 18 -1.41 12.10 3.38
C ASP A 18 -1.99 12.06 1.94
N TYR A 19 -2.83 11.06 1.64
CA TYR A 19 -3.47 10.91 0.33
C TYR A 19 -4.97 10.75 0.48
N TRP A 20 -5.73 11.50 -0.32
CA TRP A 20 -7.17 11.29 -0.48
C TRP A 20 -7.52 11.25 -1.96
N GLY A 21 -8.49 10.43 -2.32
CA GLY A 21 -8.97 10.32 -3.68
C GLY A 21 -10.32 9.65 -3.78
N VAL A 22 -10.99 9.86 -4.90
CA VAL A 22 -12.25 9.24 -5.26
C VAL A 22 -12.12 8.68 -6.66
N GLY A 23 -12.72 7.52 -6.91
CA GLY A 23 -12.55 6.85 -8.18
C GLY A 23 -13.60 5.79 -8.42
N PRO A 24 -13.94 5.51 -9.69
CA PRO A 24 -14.73 4.35 -10.02
C PRO A 24 -13.93 3.07 -9.72
N ARG A 25 -14.62 2.08 -9.16
CA ARG A 25 -14.14 0.70 -8.97
C ARG A 25 -14.97 -0.22 -9.85
N ALA A 26 -14.31 -1.04 -10.64
CA ALA A 26 -14.93 -2.10 -11.42
C ALA A 26 -14.29 -3.43 -11.03
N GLY A 27 -15.09 -4.47 -10.86
CA GLY A 27 -14.60 -5.79 -10.49
C GLY A 27 -15.36 -6.91 -11.18
N LEU A 28 -14.73 -8.07 -11.22
CA LEU A 28 -15.24 -9.32 -11.75
C LEU A 28 -15.04 -10.41 -10.71
N ASP A 29 -16.15 -11.05 -10.34
CA ASP A 29 -16.18 -12.19 -9.44
C ASP A 29 -16.52 -13.44 -10.27
N SER A 30 -15.64 -14.42 -10.23
CA SER A 30 -15.76 -15.69 -10.95
C SER A 30 -15.75 -16.84 -9.96
N ALA A 31 -16.70 -17.76 -10.11
CA ALA A 31 -16.75 -19.00 -9.35
C ALA A 31 -16.93 -20.19 -10.29
N TRP A 32 -16.03 -21.17 -10.19
CA TRP A 32 -16.07 -22.40 -10.95
C TRP A 32 -16.39 -23.56 -10.01
N HIS A 33 -17.63 -24.03 -10.09
CA HIS A 33 -18.11 -25.15 -9.29
C HIS A 33 -17.72 -26.47 -9.95
N PHE A 34 -16.94 -27.29 -9.26
CA PHE A 34 -16.57 -28.63 -9.74
C PHE A 34 -17.41 -29.72 -9.06
N SER A 35 -17.78 -29.52 -7.80
CA SER A 35 -18.58 -30.44 -6.99
C SER A 35 -19.58 -29.68 -6.13
N LYS A 36 -20.52 -30.39 -5.50
CA LYS A 36 -21.50 -29.79 -4.57
C LYS A 36 -20.87 -29.02 -3.41
N CYS A 37 -19.68 -29.43 -2.98
CA CYS A 37 -18.98 -28.88 -1.82
C CYS A 37 -17.65 -28.19 -2.18
N PHE A 38 -17.26 -28.18 -3.46
CA PHE A 38 -15.94 -27.67 -3.87
C PHE A 38 -16.03 -26.77 -5.10
N SER A 39 -15.51 -25.56 -4.94
CA SER A 39 -15.55 -24.48 -5.90
C SER A 39 -14.20 -23.78 -5.95
N VAL A 40 -13.74 -23.35 -7.12
CA VAL A 40 -12.60 -22.42 -7.25
C VAL A 40 -13.16 -21.02 -7.45
N ILE A 41 -12.63 -20.05 -6.73
CA ILE A 41 -13.10 -18.67 -6.73
C ILE A 41 -11.98 -17.72 -7.12
N GLY A 42 -12.30 -16.75 -7.97
CA GLY A 42 -11.39 -15.69 -8.40
C GLY A 42 -12.11 -14.36 -8.38
N GLU A 43 -11.52 -13.36 -7.75
CA GLU A 43 -12.05 -12.00 -7.68
C GLU A 43 -10.97 -11.06 -8.20
N VAL A 44 -11.30 -10.20 -9.15
CA VAL A 44 -10.37 -9.21 -9.70
C VAL A 44 -11.07 -7.87 -9.74
N ALA A 45 -10.48 -6.85 -9.14
CA ALA A 45 -11.00 -5.49 -9.22
C ALA A 45 -9.91 -4.49 -9.62
N ALA A 46 -10.33 -3.47 -10.35
CA ALA A 46 -9.52 -2.33 -10.74
C ALA A 46 -10.24 -1.05 -10.31
N THR A 47 -9.50 -0.17 -9.65
CA THR A 47 -9.98 1.14 -9.21
C THR A 47 -9.08 2.22 -9.81
N ALA A 48 -9.67 3.22 -10.44
CA ALA A 48 -8.96 4.39 -10.92
C ALA A 48 -9.18 5.54 -9.92
N LEU A 49 -8.28 5.69 -8.95
CA LEU A 49 -8.40 6.74 -7.93
C LEU A 49 -7.90 8.06 -8.49
N TRP A 50 -8.78 9.06 -8.59
CA TRP A 50 -8.39 10.43 -8.81
C TRP A 50 -8.27 11.14 -7.47
N GLY A 51 -7.07 11.61 -7.15
CA GLY A 51 -6.80 12.13 -5.83
C GLY A 51 -5.67 13.13 -5.79
N ARG A 52 -5.48 13.68 -4.59
CA ARG A 52 -4.47 14.68 -4.28
C ARG A 52 -3.56 14.15 -3.18
N PHE A 53 -2.25 14.26 -3.41
CA PHE A 53 -1.23 13.98 -2.42
C PHE A 53 -0.80 15.27 -1.73
N ASP A 54 -0.81 15.27 -0.41
CA ASP A 54 -0.18 16.30 0.42
C ASP A 54 1.04 15.66 1.12
N SER A 55 2.24 15.87 0.58
CA SER A 55 3.49 15.40 1.19
C SER A 55 4.11 16.50 2.05
N LYS A 56 4.36 16.20 3.33
CA LYS A 56 5.12 17.06 4.24
C LYS A 56 6.45 16.39 4.56
N SER A 57 7.53 16.99 4.10
CA SER A 57 8.90 16.56 4.39
C SER A 57 9.54 17.56 5.35
N LEU A 58 9.89 17.11 6.55
CA LEU A 58 10.72 17.87 7.48
C LEU A 58 12.13 17.29 7.45
N ALA A 59 13.03 17.97 6.74
CA ALA A 59 14.46 17.66 6.80
C ALA A 59 15.11 18.58 7.84
N THR A 60 15.66 18.00 8.90
CA THR A 60 16.51 18.72 9.86
C THR A 60 17.95 18.40 9.52
N GLN A 61 18.65 19.33 8.87
CA GLN A 61 20.09 19.20 8.62
C GLN A 61 20.85 19.89 9.77
N THR A 62 21.68 19.13 10.48
CA THR A 62 22.55 19.65 11.53
C THR A 62 23.99 19.62 11.02
N ASN A 63 24.52 20.76 10.59
CA ASN A 63 25.93 20.87 10.24
C ASN A 63 26.75 21.10 11.52
N LEU A 64 27.58 20.13 11.91
CA LEU A 64 28.55 20.30 12.99
C LEU A 64 29.83 20.93 12.40
N THR A 65 29.87 22.26 12.30
CA THR A 65 31.13 22.97 12.02
C THR A 65 31.84 23.20 13.35
N THR A 66 33.10 22.75 13.46
CA THR A 66 33.99 23.03 14.58
C THR A 66 34.05 24.54 14.82
N ASN A 67 33.62 24.96 16.01
CA ASN A 67 33.38 26.34 16.48
C ASN A 67 32.01 26.96 16.09
N VAL A 68 31.03 26.65 16.94
CA VAL A 68 29.88 27.49 17.34
C VAL A 68 29.13 28.16 16.18
N THR A 69 28.38 27.39 15.40
CA THR A 69 26.99 27.75 15.01
C THR A 69 26.29 26.50 14.48
N THR A 70 25.40 25.89 15.25
CA THR A 70 24.50 24.86 14.73
C THR A 70 23.45 25.54 13.87
N VAL A 71 23.65 25.59 12.54
CA VAL A 71 22.62 26.10 11.62
C VAL A 71 21.65 24.96 11.33
N THR A 72 20.52 24.96 12.03
CA THR A 72 19.40 24.07 11.75
C THR A 72 18.52 24.68 10.66
N SER A 73 18.73 24.27 9.41
CA SER A 73 17.85 24.65 8.30
C SER A 73 16.68 23.66 8.26
N GLN A 74 15.48 24.12 8.65
CA GLN A 74 14.23 23.40 8.45
C GLN A 74 13.61 23.84 7.12
N THR A 75 13.68 22.98 6.10
CA THR A 75 12.91 23.22 4.87
C THR A 75 11.56 22.52 4.95
N ASN A 76 10.49 23.29 4.90
CA ASN A 76 9.13 22.79 4.71
C ASN A 76 8.80 22.78 3.21
N LEU A 77 8.89 21.62 2.56
CA LEU A 77 8.40 21.45 1.19
C LEU A 77 6.95 20.98 1.25
N LYS A 78 6.05 21.74 0.62
CA LYS A 78 4.65 21.38 0.37
C LYS A 78 4.45 21.37 -1.14
N THR A 79 4.09 20.22 -1.69
CA THR A 79 3.81 20.11 -3.13
C THR A 79 2.50 19.35 -3.33
N GLU A 80 1.59 19.94 -4.09
CA GLU A 80 0.24 19.42 -4.35
C GLU A 80 0.18 18.93 -5.80
N TRP A 81 -0.10 17.64 -6.02
CA TRP A 81 -0.25 17.08 -7.36
C TRP A 81 -1.55 16.29 -7.47
N HIS A 82 -2.26 16.48 -8.59
CA HIS A 82 -3.42 15.68 -8.96
C HIS A 82 -2.96 14.57 -9.89
N SER A 83 -3.18 13.32 -9.50
CA SER A 83 -2.75 12.17 -10.30
C SER A 83 -3.81 11.09 -10.23
N ILE A 84 -3.98 10.35 -11.33
CA ILE A 84 -4.80 9.14 -11.36
C ILE A 84 -3.90 7.99 -10.92
N LYS A 85 -4.27 7.33 -9.83
CA LYS A 85 -3.56 6.18 -9.27
C LYS A 85 -4.37 4.90 -9.52
N PRO A 86 -3.85 3.95 -10.31
CA PRO A 86 -4.50 2.66 -10.46
C PRO A 86 -4.30 1.82 -9.20
N VAL A 87 -5.37 1.18 -8.74
CA VAL A 87 -5.32 0.13 -7.71
C VAL A 87 -5.88 -1.13 -8.31
N LEU A 88 -5.13 -2.21 -8.22
CA LEU A 88 -5.53 -3.53 -8.65
C LEU A 88 -5.69 -4.42 -7.41
N GLU A 89 -6.80 -5.11 -7.33
CA GLU A 89 -7.10 -6.10 -6.29
C GLU A 89 -7.30 -7.45 -6.99
N PHE A 90 -6.72 -8.49 -6.43
CA PHE A 90 -6.76 -9.84 -6.95
C PHE A 90 -6.92 -10.81 -5.79
N PHE A 91 -7.84 -11.76 -5.94
CA PHE A 91 -7.98 -12.88 -5.04
C PHE A 91 -8.19 -14.14 -5.87
N LEU A 92 -7.47 -15.21 -5.53
CA LEU A 92 -7.67 -16.53 -6.12
C LEU A 92 -7.62 -17.57 -5.02
N GLY A 93 -8.64 -18.40 -4.94
CA GLY A 93 -8.76 -19.38 -3.88
C GLY A 93 -9.64 -20.56 -4.21
N ILE A 94 -9.71 -21.46 -3.24
CA ILE A 94 -10.63 -22.57 -3.20
C ILE A 94 -11.69 -22.28 -2.13
N ARG A 95 -12.90 -22.75 -2.38
CA ARG A 95 -14.05 -22.64 -1.50
C ARG A 95 -14.59 -24.04 -1.25
N TRP A 96 -14.74 -24.36 0.04
CA TRP A 96 -15.46 -25.53 0.51
C TRP A 96 -16.80 -25.10 1.11
N GLU A 97 -17.89 -25.72 0.69
CA GLU A 97 -19.25 -25.38 1.10
C GLU A 97 -19.96 -26.62 1.63
N ASP A 98 -20.69 -26.46 2.73
CA ASP A 98 -21.46 -27.55 3.29
C ASP A 98 -22.75 -27.09 3.97
N TRP A 99 -23.78 -27.92 3.86
CA TRP A 99 -25.14 -27.67 4.35
C TRP A 99 -25.50 -28.75 5.37
N TRP A 100 -25.64 -28.39 6.64
CA TRP A 100 -25.85 -29.34 7.74
C TRP A 100 -27.25 -29.13 8.35
N CYS A 101 -27.84 -30.21 8.89
CA CYS A 101 -29.18 -30.20 9.52
C CYS A 101 -30.33 -29.78 8.56
N CYS A 102 -30.58 -30.59 7.52
CA CYS A 102 -31.71 -30.40 6.59
C CYS A 102 -31.76 -28.99 5.94
N ASP A 103 -30.60 -28.50 5.47
CA ASP A 103 -30.42 -27.17 4.87
C ASP A 103 -30.70 -25.97 5.80
N GLY A 104 -30.79 -26.21 7.12
CA GLY A 104 -31.01 -25.16 8.12
C GLY A 104 -29.76 -24.33 8.45
N TYR A 105 -28.55 -24.83 8.17
CA TYR A 105 -27.31 -24.12 8.41
C TYR A 105 -26.35 -24.27 7.23
N TYR A 106 -25.77 -23.14 6.81
CA TYR A 106 -24.77 -23.10 5.73
C TYR A 106 -23.42 -22.63 6.27
N THR A 107 -22.38 -23.41 5.98
CA THR A 107 -21.00 -23.06 6.30
C THR A 107 -20.16 -23.02 5.03
N SER A 108 -19.35 -21.98 4.88
CA SER A 108 -18.35 -21.90 3.83
C SER A 108 -16.96 -21.58 4.38
N LEU A 109 -15.96 -22.23 3.81
CA LEU A 109 -14.55 -21.99 4.07
C LEU A 109 -13.85 -21.64 2.76
N ASP A 110 -13.35 -20.42 2.67
CA ASP A 110 -12.54 -19.95 1.56
C ASP A 110 -11.09 -19.87 2.01
N ILE A 111 -10.18 -20.42 1.21
CA ILE A 111 -8.74 -20.30 1.40
C ILE A 111 -8.15 -19.86 0.07
N GLY A 112 -7.44 -18.75 0.06
CA GLY A 112 -6.88 -18.20 -1.17
C GLY A 112 -5.72 -17.26 -0.96
N TRP A 113 -5.11 -16.86 -2.06
CA TRP A 113 -4.09 -15.83 -2.11
C TRP A 113 -4.72 -14.53 -2.54
N GLU A 114 -4.48 -13.48 -1.77
CA GLU A 114 -4.91 -12.12 -2.05
C GLU A 114 -3.69 -11.27 -2.40
N ALA A 115 -3.82 -10.43 -3.42
CA ALA A 115 -2.82 -9.47 -3.83
C ALA A 115 -3.49 -8.14 -4.16
N GLN A 116 -2.89 -7.05 -3.71
CA GLN A 116 -3.30 -5.70 -4.00
C GLN A 116 -2.08 -4.89 -4.44
N TRP A 117 -2.19 -4.20 -5.58
CA TRP A 117 -1.14 -3.37 -6.13
C TRP A 117 -1.65 -1.93 -6.28
N TRP A 118 -0.89 -0.99 -5.73
CA TRP A 118 -1.15 0.44 -5.75
C TRP A 118 -0.06 1.13 -6.56
N GLY A 119 -0.38 1.45 -7.81
CA GLY A 119 0.56 2.08 -8.73
C GLY A 119 0.88 3.51 -8.32
N GLY A 120 2.17 3.82 -8.14
CA GLY A 120 2.65 5.17 -7.85
C GLY A 120 2.19 5.75 -6.50
N GLN A 121 1.74 4.92 -5.56
CA GLN A 121 1.34 5.33 -4.21
C GLN A 121 2.54 5.56 -3.29
N ASN A 122 3.68 4.91 -3.59
CA ASN A 122 4.88 5.04 -2.79
C ASN A 122 5.71 6.23 -3.30
N GLN A 123 5.52 7.40 -2.67
CA GLN A 123 6.20 8.65 -3.04
C GLN A 123 7.17 9.11 -1.95
N PHE A 124 8.25 8.34 -1.74
CA PHE A 124 9.32 8.79 -0.86
C PHE A 124 10.12 9.93 -1.50
N VAL A 125 10.30 11.03 -0.74
CA VAL A 125 11.14 12.17 -1.13
C VAL A 125 12.45 12.06 -0.37
N PHE A 126 13.56 11.74 -1.04
CA PHE A 126 14.84 11.46 -0.34
C PHE A 126 15.80 12.67 -0.29
N SER A 127 15.55 13.72 -1.06
CA SER A 127 16.27 14.99 -0.99
C SER A 127 15.56 16.02 -1.87
N HIS A 128 15.93 17.29 -1.72
CA HIS A 128 15.32 18.48 -2.34
C HIS A 128 15.17 18.45 -3.88
N THR A 129 15.70 17.45 -4.58
CA THR A 129 15.77 17.42 -6.05
C THR A 129 15.26 16.14 -6.70
N GLU A 130 14.92 15.08 -5.95
CA GLU A 130 14.45 13.82 -6.54
C GLU A 130 13.22 13.26 -5.82
N THR A 131 12.07 13.31 -6.49
CA THR A 131 10.91 12.50 -6.17
C THR A 131 11.05 11.15 -6.85
N ARG A 132 11.27 10.07 -6.09
CA ARG A 132 11.21 8.71 -6.64
C ARG A 132 9.79 8.19 -6.50
N TRP A 133 9.21 7.80 -7.63
CA TRP A 133 7.91 7.14 -7.68
C TRP A 133 8.12 5.63 -7.56
N GLY A 134 7.38 5.00 -6.67
CA GLY A 134 7.32 3.57 -6.51
C GLY A 134 5.89 3.09 -6.33
N ASP A 135 5.72 1.79 -6.49
CA ASP A 135 4.45 1.13 -6.25
C ASP A 135 4.41 0.54 -4.85
N LEU A 136 3.21 0.35 -4.32
CA LEU A 136 2.98 -0.38 -3.08
C LEU A 136 2.22 -1.67 -3.41
N GLY A 137 2.83 -2.81 -3.13
CA GLY A 137 2.21 -4.12 -3.28
C GLY A 137 1.98 -4.77 -1.92
N LEU A 138 0.78 -5.28 -1.69
CA LEU A 138 0.41 -6.09 -0.53
C LEU A 138 -0.03 -7.45 -1.06
N GLN A 139 0.42 -8.53 -0.42
CA GLN A 139 -0.03 -9.88 -0.77
C GLN A 139 0.01 -10.79 0.44
N GLY A 140 -0.85 -11.80 0.46
CA GLY A 140 -0.89 -12.75 1.55
C GLY A 140 -1.88 -13.88 1.35
N LEU A 141 -1.75 -14.87 2.23
CA LEU A 141 -2.74 -15.93 2.37
C LEU A 141 -3.93 -15.39 3.17
N THR A 142 -5.11 -15.47 2.57
CA THR A 142 -6.38 -15.06 3.18
C THR A 142 -7.25 -16.29 3.42
N VAL A 143 -7.84 -16.37 4.61
CA VAL A 143 -8.83 -17.39 4.99
C VAL A 143 -10.12 -16.68 5.36
N ARG A 144 -11.24 -17.06 4.72
CA ARG A 144 -12.58 -16.51 5.02
C ARG A 144 -13.49 -17.64 5.48
N ILE A 145 -14.14 -17.44 6.62
CA ILE A 145 -15.10 -18.39 7.17
C ILE A 145 -16.46 -17.70 7.22
N ARG A 146 -17.50 -18.35 6.70
CA ARG A 146 -18.87 -17.83 6.69
C ARG A 146 -19.80 -18.85 7.35
N PHE A 147 -20.62 -18.36 8.27
CA PHE A 147 -21.71 -19.10 8.89
C PHE A 147 -23.02 -18.37 8.60
N GLN A 148 -24.02 -19.08 8.11
CA GLN A 148 -25.40 -18.60 7.95
C GLN A 148 -26.34 -19.55 8.71
N PHE A 149 -27.28 -18.96 9.45
CA PHE A 149 -28.25 -19.59 10.35
C PHE A 149 -29.66 -19.12 10.03
#